data_AF-A0A0A9Y4L8-F1
#
_entry.id   AF-A0A0A9Y4L8-F1
#
_cell.length_a   1.000
_cell.length_b   1.000
_cell.length_c   1.000
_cell.angle_alpha   90.00
_cell.angle_beta   90.00
_cell.angle_gamma   90.00
#
_symmetry.space_group_name_H-M   'P 1'
#
loop_
_entity.id
_entity.type
_entity.pdbx_description
1 polymer ?
#
loop_
_entity_poly.entity_id
_entity_poly.type
_entity_poly.pdbx_seq_one_letter_code
_entity_poly.pdbx_strand_id
1 'polypeptide(L)'
;MPLDLRLTSLTCLTTDHVPLLQHFVAVANSYANFMKQHDTRLYARRRFITGFHALPSLPMLHMHLLTLDLDSPYLKTKKHYNSFATFFFLTSGRVIDDLQRHGRVTLNRDVKTYHAMENQDMKCL
;
A
#
# COMPACT_ATOMS: atom_id res chain seq x y z
N MET A 1 10.87 -3.32 0.05
CA MET A 1 10.55 -4.76 0.10
C MET A 1 11.44 -5.40 1.15
N PRO A 2 10.98 -6.45 1.88
CA PRO A 2 11.83 -7.14 2.83
C PRO A 2 12.86 -8.01 2.10
N LEU A 3 13.98 -8.29 2.77
CA LEU A 3 14.95 -9.27 2.28
C LEU A 3 14.51 -10.71 2.59
N ASP A 4 13.63 -10.90 3.57
CA ASP A 4 13.04 -12.20 3.87
C ASP A 4 11.99 -12.57 2.82
N LEU A 5 12.35 -13.50 1.94
CA LEU A 5 11.51 -13.98 0.84
C LEU A 5 10.32 -14.83 1.30
N ARG A 6 10.27 -15.24 2.57
CA ARG A 6 9.14 -15.99 3.14
C ARG A 6 7.92 -15.11 3.39
N LEU A 7 8.11 -13.79 3.43
CA LEU A 7 7.03 -12.82 3.57
C LEU A 7 6.37 -12.60 2.22
N THR A 8 5.36 -13.41 1.92
CA THR A 8 4.69 -13.42 0.61
C THR A 8 3.41 -12.59 0.55
N SER A 9 2.76 -12.36 1.70
CA SER A 9 1.54 -11.56 1.77
C SER A 9 1.29 -10.99 3.18
N LEU A 10 0.22 -10.22 3.34
CA LEU A 10 -0.18 -9.66 4.63
C LEU A 10 -0.52 -10.73 5.68
N THR A 11 -0.95 -11.92 5.28
CA THR A 11 -1.32 -13.00 6.21
C THR A 11 -0.11 -13.67 6.87
N CYS A 12 1.09 -13.47 6.32
CA CYS A 12 2.35 -13.97 6.90
C CYS A 12 2.87 -13.07 8.04
N LEU A 13 2.30 -11.89 8.23
CA LEU A 13 2.75 -10.92 9.21
C LEU A 13 2.23 -11.25 10.61
N THR A 14 3.13 -11.12 11.58
CA THR A 14 2.90 -11.25 13.03
C THR A 14 3.39 -9.99 13.75
N THR A 15 3.13 -9.85 15.05
CA THR A 15 3.66 -8.75 15.88
C THR A 15 5.16 -8.52 15.74
N ASP A 16 5.93 -9.59 15.52
CA ASP A 16 7.40 -9.54 15.37
C ASP A 16 7.84 -8.74 14.12
N HIS A 17 6.92 -8.58 13.16
CA HIS A 17 7.16 -7.83 11.93
C HIS A 17 6.80 -6.34 12.06
N VAL A 18 6.23 -5.88 13.18
CA VAL A 18 5.91 -4.45 13.39
C VAL A 18 7.14 -3.54 13.20
N PRO A 19 8.33 -3.84 13.76
CA PRO A 19 9.53 -3.03 13.54
C PRO A 19 9.93 -2.93 12.06
N LEU A 20 9.77 -4.03 11.31
CA LEU A 20 10.02 -4.04 9.86
C LEU A 20 9.06 -3.12 9.11
N LEU A 21 7.77 -3.15 9.43
CA LEU A 21 6.79 -2.26 8.78
C LEU A 21 7.01 -0.79 9.14
N GLN A 22 7.37 -0.50 10.39
CA GLN A 22 7.75 0.85 10.82
C GLN A 22 9.00 1.34 10.07
N HIS A 23 9.98 0.45 9.87
CA HIS A 23 11.15 0.75 9.06
C HIS A 23 10.79 1.08 7.60
N PHE A 24 9.88 0.32 6.97
CA PHE A 24 9.38 0.65 5.63
C PHE A 24 8.77 2.05 5.57
N VAL A 25 7.92 2.40 6.53
CA VAL A 25 7.29 3.74 6.61
C VAL A 25 8.35 4.82 6.79
N ALA A 26 9.35 4.62 7.65
CA ALA A 26 10.44 5.56 7.84
C ALA A 26 11.24 5.80 6.54
N VAL A 27 11.62 4.72 5.84
CA VAL A 27 12.33 4.80 4.55
C VAL A 27 11.47 5.51 3.50
N ALA A 28 10.18 5.18 3.42
CA ALA A 28 9.25 5.81 2.48
C ALA A 28 9.08 7.31 2.74
N ASN A 29 9.00 7.73 4.01
CA ASN A 29 8.94 9.15 4.37
C ASN A 29 10.22 9.90 4.00
N SER A 30 11.39 9.30 4.26
CA SER A 30 12.67 9.88 3.85
C SER A 30 12.74 10.04 2.33
N TYR A 31 12.29 9.04 1.57
CA TYR A 31 12.27 9.12 0.11
C TYR A 31 11.26 10.16 -0.41
N ALA A 32 10.06 10.23 0.15
CA ALA A 32 9.08 11.25 -0.21
C ALA A 32 9.61 12.67 0.06
N ASN A 33 10.29 12.89 1.19
CA ASN A 33 10.93 14.16 1.51
C ASN A 33 12.06 14.49 0.53
N PHE A 34 12.90 13.52 0.20
CA PHE A 34 13.93 13.65 -0.83
C PHE A 34 13.31 14.09 -2.18
N MET A 35 12.25 13.44 -2.66
CA MET A 35 11.62 13.84 -3.92
C MET A 35 11.03 15.26 -3.87
N LYS A 36 10.43 15.64 -2.74
CA LYS A 36 9.90 17.01 -2.55
C LYS A 36 10.98 18.08 -2.60
N GLN A 37 12.20 17.77 -2.15
CA GLN A 37 13.33 18.71 -2.17
C GLN A 37 14.00 18.77 -3.54
N HIS A 38 14.12 17.64 -4.24
CA HIS A 38 14.86 17.54 -5.49
C HIS A 38 14.03 17.89 -6.74
N ASP A 39 12.72 17.65 -6.72
CA ASP A 39 11.80 18.07 -7.78
C ASP A 39 10.56 18.74 -7.18
N THR A 40 10.80 19.95 -6.68
CA THR A 40 9.79 20.80 -6.03
C THR A 40 8.63 21.13 -6.98
N ARG A 41 8.89 21.24 -8.29
CA ARG A 41 7.86 21.54 -9.28
C ARG A 41 6.84 20.41 -9.37
N LEU A 42 7.30 19.16 -9.38
CA LEU A 42 6.40 18.00 -9.48
C LEU A 42 5.79 17.60 -8.14
N TYR A 43 6.59 17.60 -7.05
CA TYR A 43 6.20 16.93 -5.81
C TYR A 43 5.89 17.82 -4.61
N ALA A 44 6.24 19.13 -4.63
CA ALA A 44 6.12 19.97 -3.42
C ALA A 44 4.71 19.97 -2.80
N ARG A 45 3.67 19.99 -3.64
CA ARG A 45 2.25 20.00 -3.22
C ARG A 45 1.60 18.62 -3.26
N ARG A 46 2.33 17.58 -3.64
CA ARG A 46 1.77 16.22 -3.73
C ARG A 46 1.65 15.61 -2.36
N ARG A 47 0.53 14.94 -2.14
CA ARG A 47 0.28 14.10 -0.97
C ARG A 47 0.75 12.70 -1.29
N PHE A 48 1.52 12.12 -0.39
CA PHE A 48 2.00 10.74 -0.50
C PHE A 48 1.18 9.84 0.39
N ILE A 49 1.08 8.58 -0.01
CA ILE A 49 0.48 7.52 0.79
C ILE A 49 1.35 6.27 0.72
N THR A 50 1.35 5.53 1.82
CA THR A 50 2.01 4.22 1.91
C THR A 50 1.03 3.14 2.31
N GLY A 51 1.18 1.94 1.75
CA GLY A 51 0.26 0.84 2.04
C GLY A 51 0.51 -0.41 1.22
N PHE A 52 -0.44 -1.32 1.26
CA PHE A 52 -0.37 -2.67 0.69
C PHE A 52 -1.69 -3.00 -0.01
N HIS A 53 -1.62 -3.83 -1.04
CA HIS A 53 -2.81 -4.47 -1.58
C HIS A 53 -3.33 -5.57 -0.65
N ALA A 54 -4.65 -5.66 -0.49
CA ALA A 54 -5.31 -6.70 0.30
C ALA A 54 -4.99 -8.10 -0.23
N LEU A 55 -4.95 -8.24 -1.56
CA LEU A 55 -4.53 -9.44 -2.27
C LEU A 55 -3.25 -9.13 -3.06
N PRO A 56 -2.18 -9.93 -2.91
CA PRO A 56 -0.92 -9.67 -3.59
C PRO A 56 -1.04 -9.91 -5.10
N SER A 57 -0.47 -9.01 -5.90
CA SER A 57 -0.26 -9.21 -7.34
C SER A 57 1.13 -9.78 -7.66
N LEU A 58 2.06 -9.69 -6.70
CA LEU A 58 3.42 -10.21 -6.78
C LEU A 58 3.69 -11.16 -5.60
N PRO A 59 4.56 -12.17 -5.76
CA PRO A 59 4.78 -13.19 -4.73
C PRO A 59 5.40 -12.68 -3.43
N MET A 60 6.07 -11.52 -3.44
CA MET A 60 6.76 -10.96 -2.29
C MET A 60 5.98 -9.80 -1.69
N LEU A 61 5.99 -9.69 -0.37
CA LEU A 61 5.46 -8.53 0.34
C LEU A 61 6.14 -7.26 -0.15
N HIS A 62 5.34 -6.28 -0.57
CA HIS A 62 5.81 -4.98 -1.01
C HIS A 62 4.88 -3.89 -0.49
N MET A 63 5.48 -2.86 0.12
CA MET A 63 4.76 -1.65 0.47
C MET A 63 4.85 -0.69 -0.71
N HIS A 64 3.71 -0.14 -1.12
CA HIS A 64 3.65 0.93 -2.09
C HIS A 64 3.98 2.26 -1.40
N LEU A 65 4.69 3.13 -2.11
CA LEU A 65 4.78 4.56 -1.86
C LEU A 65 4.35 5.24 -3.16
N LEU A 66 3.28 6.01 -3.12
CA LEU A 66 2.74 6.69 -4.29
C LEU A 66 2.19 8.07 -3.94
N THR A 67 2.04 8.93 -4.94
CA THR A 67 1.28 10.17 -4.81
C THR A 67 -0.21 9.91 -5.03
N LEU A 68 -1.06 10.69 -4.35
CA LEU A 68 -2.52 10.51 -4.37
C LEU A 68 -3.20 11.01 -5.65
N ASP A 69 -2.50 11.71 -6.54
CA ASP A 69 -3.05 12.15 -7.82
C ASP A 69 -3.32 10.99 -8.77
N LEU A 70 -2.61 9.87 -8.62
CA LEU A 70 -2.73 8.71 -9.52
C LEU A 70 -2.70 9.13 -10.99
N ASP A 71 -1.84 10.10 -11.35
CA ASP A 71 -1.68 10.59 -12.71
C ASP A 71 -0.47 9.92 -13.36
N SER A 72 -0.72 8.86 -14.13
CA SER A 72 0.34 8.09 -14.78
C SER A 72 -0.15 7.42 -16.06
N PRO A 73 0.66 7.43 -17.15
CA PRO A 73 0.32 6.72 -18.39
C PRO A 73 0.27 5.19 -18.21
N TYR A 74 0.72 4.66 -17.06
CA TYR A 74 0.71 3.23 -16.76
C TYR A 74 -0.54 2.77 -16.00
N LEU A 75 -1.43 3.69 -15.59
CA LEU A 75 -2.76 3.38 -15.08
C LEU A 75 -3.73 3.09 -16.24
N LYS A 76 -3.50 1.96 -16.91
CA LYS A 76 -4.16 1.58 -18.17
C LYS A 76 -5.53 0.93 -18.01
N THR A 77 -5.87 0.46 -16.81
CA THR A 77 -7.07 -0.35 -16.57
C THR A 77 -7.79 0.10 -15.30
N LYS A 78 -9.11 -0.15 -15.22
CA LYS A 78 -9.90 0.08 -13.99
C LYS A 78 -9.28 -0.62 -12.78
N LYS A 79 -8.71 -1.82 -12.99
CA LYS A 79 -8.04 -2.60 -11.95
C LYS A 79 -6.81 -1.87 -11.40
N HIS A 80 -5.99 -1.29 -12.27
CA HIS A 80 -4.82 -0.51 -11.83
C HIS A 80 -5.23 0.69 -10.97
N TYR A 81 -6.29 1.41 -11.36
CA TYR A 81 -6.77 2.56 -10.58
C TYR A 81 -7.41 2.11 -9.25
N ASN A 82 -8.37 1.19 -9.31
CA ASN A 82 -9.13 0.75 -8.16
C ASN A 82 -8.28 0.00 -7.12
N SER A 83 -7.17 -0.64 -7.50
CA SER A 83 -6.27 -1.28 -6.54
C SER A 83 -5.61 -0.29 -5.58
N PHE A 84 -5.52 0.99 -5.96
CA PHE A 84 -5.04 2.08 -5.11
C PHE A 84 -6.16 2.98 -4.58
N ALA A 85 -7.27 3.11 -5.32
CA ALA A 85 -8.33 4.06 -5.05
C ALA A 85 -9.53 3.52 -4.23
N THR A 86 -9.42 2.30 -3.69
CA THR A 86 -10.51 1.65 -2.95
C THR A 86 -9.99 1.01 -1.65
N PHE A 87 -10.88 0.45 -0.83
CA PHE A 87 -10.49 -0.31 0.36
C PHE A 87 -9.70 -1.61 0.07
N PHE A 88 -9.46 -1.93 -1.20
CA PHE A 88 -8.45 -2.90 -1.61
C PHE A 88 -7.03 -2.46 -1.20
N PHE A 89 -6.77 -1.15 -1.13
CA PHE A 89 -5.53 -0.59 -0.61
C PHE A 89 -5.62 -0.39 0.91
N LEU A 90 -4.81 -1.14 1.66
CA LEU A 90 -4.68 -0.96 3.11
C LEU A 90 -3.52 -0.01 3.41
N THR A 91 -3.80 1.11 4.08
CA THR A 91 -2.74 2.03 4.51
C THR A 91 -1.78 1.35 5.48
N SER A 92 -0.50 1.71 5.42
CA SER A 92 0.52 1.15 6.31
C SER A 92 0.16 1.36 7.79
N GLY A 93 -0.40 2.52 8.13
CA GLY A 93 -0.91 2.81 9.47
C GLY A 93 -1.99 1.82 9.91
N ARG A 94 -2.98 1.53 9.06
CA ARG A 94 -4.01 0.52 9.36
C ARG A 94 -3.41 -0.87 9.54
N VAL A 95 -2.48 -1.27 8.69
CA VAL A 95 -1.84 -2.60 8.78
C VAL A 95 -1.05 -2.74 10.07
N ILE A 96 -0.23 -1.75 10.42
CA ILE A 96 0.57 -1.75 11.65
C ILE A 96 -0.34 -1.79 12.89
N ASP A 97 -1.38 -0.96 12.90
CA ASP A 97 -2.31 -0.84 14.01
C ASP A 97 -3.11 -2.15 14.25
N ASP A 98 -3.58 -2.77 13.17
CA ASP A 98 -4.27 -4.07 13.22
C ASP A 98 -3.34 -5.19 13.73
N LEU A 99 -2.09 -5.20 13.25
CA LEU A 99 -1.06 -6.14 13.69
C LEU A 99 -0.72 -5.98 15.17
N GLN A 100 -0.63 -4.74 15.67
CA GLN A 100 -0.37 -4.45 17.08
C GLN A 100 -1.53 -4.86 17.98
N ARG A 101 -2.78 -4.65 17.55
CA ARG A 101 -3.97 -4.97 18.35
C ARG A 101 -4.34 -6.44 18.34
N HIS A 102 -4.22 -7.10 17.18
CA HIS A 102 -4.77 -8.44 16.98
C HIS A 102 -3.71 -9.50 16.69
N GLY A 103 -2.45 -9.12 16.58
CA GLY A 103 -1.32 -10.01 16.27
C GLY A 103 -1.26 -10.51 14.83
N ARG A 104 -2.19 -10.06 13.98
CA ARG A 104 -2.31 -10.40 12.56
C ARG A 104 -3.00 -9.29 11.80
N VAL A 105 -2.88 -9.29 10.47
CA VAL A 105 -3.67 -8.41 9.61
C VAL A 105 -5.04 -9.03 9.36
N THR A 106 -6.09 -8.28 9.69
CA THR A 106 -7.48 -8.69 9.60
C THR A 106 -8.09 -8.25 8.26
N LEU A 107 -8.24 -9.22 7.36
CA LEU A 107 -8.94 -9.03 6.10
C LEU A 107 -10.41 -9.43 6.27
N ASN A 108 -11.27 -8.48 6.62
CA ASN A 108 -12.70 -8.69 6.96
C ASN A 108 -13.63 -9.04 5.77
N ARG A 109 -13.09 -9.44 4.62
CA ARG A 109 -13.83 -9.69 3.39
C ARG A 109 -13.26 -10.91 2.68
N ASP A 110 -14.09 -11.61 1.91
CA ASP A 110 -13.62 -12.71 1.08
C ASP A 110 -12.89 -12.21 -0.18
N VAL A 111 -12.17 -13.13 -0.82
CA VAL A 111 -11.41 -12.86 -2.06
C VAL A 111 -12.32 -12.30 -3.16
N LYS A 112 -13.55 -12.82 -3.27
CA LYS A 112 -14.54 -12.36 -4.26
C LYS A 112 -14.88 -10.88 -4.07
N THR A 113 -15.07 -10.44 -2.84
CA THR A 113 -15.39 -9.06 -2.50
C THR A 113 -14.21 -8.14 -2.81
N TYR A 114 -12.97 -8.55 -2.51
CA TYR A 114 -11.79 -7.77 -2.88
C TYR A 114 -11.63 -7.65 -4.40
N HIS A 115 -11.82 -8.73 -5.15
CA HIS A 115 -11.83 -8.65 -6.62
C HIS A 115 -12.97 -7.78 -7.15
N ALA A 116 -14.14 -7.76 -6.51
CA ALA A 116 -15.21 -6.85 -6.89
C ALA A 116 -14.79 -5.38 -6.73
N MET A 117 -14.01 -5.04 -5.69
CA MET A 117 -13.49 -3.68 -5.49
C MET A 117 -12.56 -3.22 -6.63
N GLU A 118 -11.74 -4.13 -7.18
CA GLU A 118 -10.86 -3.83 -8.31
C GLU A 118 -11.64 -3.63 -9.62
N ASN A 119 -12.81 -4.28 -9.75
CA ASN A 119 -13.58 -4.33 -10.99
C ASN A 119 -14.78 -3.37 -11.04
N GLN A 120 -15.11 -2.73 -9.92
CA GLN A 120 -16.20 -1.75 -9.83
C GLN A 120 -15.93 -0.50 -10.69
N ASP A 121 -16.98 0.33 -10.85
CA ASP A 121 -16.85 1.61 -11.52
C ASP A 121 -15.91 2.55 -10.77
N MET A 122 -15.05 3.24 -11.51
CA MET A 122 -14.06 4.14 -10.95
C MET A 122 -14.75 5.36 -10.34
N LYS A 123 -14.29 5.76 -9.16
CA LYS A 123 -14.75 6.95 -8.45
C LYS A 123 -13.54 7.81 -8.08
N CYS A 124 -13.70 9.13 -8.16
CA CYS A 124 -12.67 10.06 -7.73
C CYS A 124 -12.37 9.86 -6.24
N LEU A 125 -11.09 9.90 -5.88
CA LEU A 125 -10.59 9.90 -4.50
C LEU A 125 -10.88 11.23 -3.78
#